data_AF-A0A9Q0WDU4-F1
#
_entry.id   AF-A0A9Q0WDU4-F1
#
_cell.length_a   1.000
_cell.length_b   1.000
_cell.length_c   1.000
_cell.angle_alpha   90.00
_cell.angle_beta   90.00
_cell.angle_gamma   90.00
#
_symmetry.space_group_name_H-M   'P 1'
#
loop_
_entity.id
_entity.type
_entity.pdbx_description
1 polymer ?
#
loop_
_entity_poly.entity_id
_entity_poly.type
_entity_poly.pdbx_seq_one_letter_code
_entity_poly.pdbx_strand_id
1 'polypeptide(L)'
;MSDQVERYQILGHKEALTRTHHYHVACKELSLILREAYNKLPKNLQSLIFQDTLSALKLLPQMWTDNAVSAAHLLVQSAEATLPKQKKNVATKEFKIAMVASKRRGKAHRMQECHIELPQDVLVDIFSLLDTRSLVSASLVSRSWNAAACNNHLWESLYATIFASDHNSSKAKNLLDGRRGEDNNSVDWREAFKRAHIDNSSKRLTTSRGYCLYCDMIVWLDGLKCGSGKCGPQPKMQSVVPKSSEQVVEYLLDGSSSMISSDSDSDLDDCFDEWYIPKLWAHPLNQYRPG
;
A
#
# COMPACT_ATOMS: atom_id res chain seq x y z
N MET A 1 28.89 -0.01 3.58
CA MET A 1 27.75 0.34 4.45
C MET A 1 27.21 1.68 3.96
N SER A 2 26.00 1.70 3.40
CA SER A 2 25.39 2.93 2.88
C SER A 2 25.05 3.88 4.03
N ASP A 3 25.32 5.17 3.83
CA ASP A 3 25.04 6.24 4.80
C ASP A 3 23.53 6.27 5.13
N GLN A 4 23.18 6.58 6.39
CA GLN A 4 21.76 6.65 6.81
C GLN A 4 20.98 7.67 5.97
N VAL A 5 21.63 8.74 5.52
CA VAL A 5 21.03 9.75 4.64
C VAL A 5 20.69 9.15 3.28
N GLU A 6 21.62 8.39 2.69
CA GLU A 6 21.42 7.73 1.39
C GLU A 6 20.28 6.71 1.48
N ARG A 7 20.27 5.87 2.53
CA ARG A 7 19.16 4.94 2.80
C ARG A 7 17.82 5.65 2.92
N TYR A 8 17.75 6.76 3.64
CA TYR A 8 16.53 7.54 3.75
C TYR A 8 16.05 8.10 2.41
N GLN A 9 16.97 8.60 1.59
CA GLN A 9 16.64 9.14 0.27
C GLN A 9 16.10 8.04 -0.66
N ILE A 10 16.68 6.85 -0.62
CA ILE A 10 16.21 5.67 -1.36
C ILE A 10 14.77 5.30 -1.01
N LEU A 11 14.37 5.47 0.26
CA LEU A 11 12.98 5.20 0.68
C LEU A 11 11.95 6.10 -0.03
N GLY A 12 12.37 7.23 -0.62
CA GLY A 12 11.54 7.99 -1.55
C GLY A 12 10.27 8.59 -0.94
N HIS A 13 10.25 8.88 0.37
CA HIS A 13 9.08 9.46 1.04
C HIS A 13 8.60 10.75 0.37
N LYS A 14 9.53 11.63 -0.02
CA LYS A 14 9.21 12.88 -0.71
C LYS A 14 8.39 12.66 -1.99
N GLU A 15 8.76 11.68 -2.81
CA GLU A 15 8.03 11.37 -4.03
C GLU A 15 6.68 10.71 -3.69
N ALA A 16 6.68 9.77 -2.75
CA ALA A 16 5.48 9.08 -2.30
C ALA A 16 4.39 10.03 -1.75
N LEU A 17 4.78 11.10 -1.07
CA LEU A 17 3.87 12.14 -0.57
C LEU A 17 3.14 12.90 -1.69
N THR A 18 3.67 12.92 -2.91
CA THR A 18 3.00 13.57 -4.04
C THR A 18 1.92 12.68 -4.67
N ARG A 19 1.92 11.38 -4.39
CA ARG A 19 0.98 10.40 -4.95
C ARG A 19 -0.14 10.12 -3.95
N THR A 20 -1.39 10.34 -4.35
CA THR A 20 -2.57 10.18 -3.46
C THR A 20 -2.66 8.79 -2.81
N HIS A 21 -2.32 7.72 -3.55
CA HIS A 21 -2.39 6.35 -3.06
C HIS A 21 -1.25 6.00 -2.08
N HIS A 22 -0.08 6.63 -2.18
CA HIS A 22 1.04 6.41 -1.26
C HIS A 22 1.10 7.38 -0.08
N TYR A 23 0.47 8.55 -0.21
CA TYR A 23 0.53 9.61 0.80
C TYR A 23 0.25 9.10 2.22
N HIS A 24 -0.82 8.33 2.42
CA HIS A 24 -1.22 7.87 3.74
C HIS A 24 -0.21 6.88 4.35
N VAL A 25 0.41 6.02 3.53
CA VAL A 25 1.49 5.12 3.97
C VAL A 25 2.72 5.92 4.33
N ALA A 26 3.17 6.83 3.45
CA ALA A 26 4.34 7.66 3.70
C ALA A 26 4.20 8.49 4.98
N CYS A 27 3.01 9.03 5.27
CA CYS A 27 2.73 9.70 6.54
C CYS A 27 2.85 8.77 7.77
N LYS A 28 2.39 7.52 7.66
CA LYS A 28 2.53 6.52 8.73
C LYS A 28 3.99 6.13 8.96
N GLU A 29 4.75 5.91 7.89
CA GLU A 29 6.18 5.62 7.98
C GLU A 29 6.96 6.79 8.59
N LEU A 30 6.72 8.03 8.14
CA LEU A 30 7.32 9.22 8.74
C LEU A 30 6.97 9.35 10.23
N SER A 31 5.72 9.03 10.60
CA SER A 31 5.30 9.00 12.01
C SER A 31 6.10 7.99 12.84
N LEU A 32 6.33 6.78 12.32
CA LEU A 32 7.13 5.75 12.99
C LEU A 32 8.60 6.17 13.08
N ILE A 33 9.17 6.69 12.00
CA ILE A 33 10.54 7.24 11.99
C ILE A 33 10.69 8.34 13.06
N LEU A 34 9.70 9.23 13.18
CA LEU A 34 9.69 10.27 14.21
C LEU A 34 9.68 9.69 15.61
N ARG A 35 8.93 8.62 15.86
CA ARG A 35 8.81 8.00 17.19
C ARG A 35 10.03 7.16 17.58
N GLU A 36 10.58 6.40 16.65
CA GLU A 36 11.48 5.28 16.98
C GLU A 36 12.94 5.54 16.61
N ALA A 37 13.18 6.37 15.60
CA ALA A 37 14.50 6.60 15.02
C ALA A 37 15.01 8.02 15.19
N TYR A 38 14.16 9.05 15.14
CA TYR A 38 14.57 10.46 14.97
C TYR A 38 15.72 10.92 15.89
N ASN A 39 15.67 10.59 17.18
CA ASN A 39 16.70 11.00 18.16
C ASN A 39 18.05 10.27 17.99
N LYS A 40 18.07 9.12 17.30
CA LYS A 40 19.26 8.31 17.03
C LYS A 40 19.96 8.72 15.73
N LEU A 41 19.30 9.51 14.88
CA LEU A 41 19.78 9.89 13.55
C LEU A 41 20.66 11.14 13.59
N PRO A 42 21.60 11.31 12.64
CA PRO A 42 22.44 12.49 12.55
C PRO A 42 21.63 13.75 12.23
N LYS A 43 22.15 14.94 12.62
CA LYS A 43 21.41 16.21 12.55
C LYS A 43 20.95 16.60 11.15
N ASN A 44 21.76 16.27 10.13
CA ASN A 44 21.40 16.48 8.73
C ASN A 44 20.16 15.67 8.34
N LEU A 45 20.10 14.39 8.73
CA LEU A 45 18.95 13.52 8.47
C LEU A 45 17.72 13.92 9.27
N GLN A 46 17.88 14.32 10.54
CA GLN A 46 16.79 14.91 11.34
C GLN A 46 16.20 16.16 10.68
N SER A 47 17.04 16.98 10.03
CA SER A 47 16.57 18.15 9.29
C SER A 47 15.73 17.75 8.07
N LEU A 48 16.18 16.72 7.34
CA LEU A 48 15.50 16.20 6.16
C LEU A 48 14.14 15.58 6.51
N ILE A 49 14.09 14.72 7.54
CA ILE A 49 12.83 14.12 8.03
C ILE A 49 11.84 15.19 8.46
N PHE A 50 12.31 16.23 9.14
CA PHE A 50 11.47 17.35 9.52
C PHE A 50 10.93 18.11 8.30
N GLN A 51 11.75 18.32 7.27
CA GLN A 51 11.31 18.95 6.03
C GLN A 51 10.24 18.12 5.31
N ASP A 52 10.43 16.80 5.22
CA ASP A 52 9.45 15.89 4.62
C ASP A 52 8.17 15.83 5.45
N THR A 53 8.27 15.90 6.78
CA THR A 53 7.10 16.04 7.67
C THR A 53 6.30 17.30 7.36
N LEU A 54 6.94 18.47 7.24
CA LEU A 54 6.25 19.71 6.87
C LEU A 54 5.66 19.65 5.47
N SER A 55 6.36 19.00 4.54
CA SER A 55 5.90 18.83 3.16
C SER A 55 4.63 17.98 3.11
N ALA A 56 4.58 16.88 3.87
CA ALA A 56 3.39 16.06 4.02
C ALA A 56 2.19 16.91 4.49
N LEU A 57 2.36 17.68 5.57
CA LEU A 57 1.28 18.53 6.10
C LEU A 57 0.80 19.58 5.10
N LYS A 58 1.72 20.19 4.34
CA LYS A 58 1.37 21.17 3.29
C LYS A 58 0.64 20.55 2.10
N LEU A 59 0.89 19.28 1.81
CA LEU A 59 0.25 18.54 0.72
C LEU A 59 -1.14 18.01 1.11
N LEU A 60 -1.46 17.90 2.40
CA LEU A 60 -2.75 17.41 2.89
C LEU A 60 -3.99 18.05 2.19
N PRO A 61 -4.07 19.36 1.92
CA PRO A 61 -5.23 19.95 1.25
C PRO A 61 -5.43 19.46 -0.19
N GLN A 62 -4.42 18.84 -0.78
CA GLN A 62 -4.48 18.25 -2.11
C GLN A 62 -5.01 16.80 -2.08
N MET A 63 -5.05 16.17 -0.90
CA MET A 63 -5.50 14.80 -0.72
C MET A 63 -7.01 14.74 -0.45
N TRP A 64 -7.69 13.77 -1.05
CA TRP A 64 -9.16 13.69 -1.04
C TRP A 64 -9.72 12.55 -0.19
N THR A 65 -8.85 11.80 0.50
CA THR A 65 -9.26 10.60 1.26
C THR A 65 -9.24 10.86 2.76
N ASP A 66 -10.19 10.27 3.48
CA ASP A 66 -10.22 10.32 4.95
C ASP A 66 -8.98 9.65 5.56
N ASN A 67 -8.46 8.61 4.89
CA ASN A 67 -7.21 7.95 5.26
C ASN A 67 -6.01 8.92 5.25
N ALA A 68 -5.96 9.87 4.32
CA ALA A 68 -4.92 10.89 4.28
C ALA A 68 -5.02 11.84 5.48
N VAL A 69 -6.24 12.23 5.88
CA VAL A 69 -6.47 13.09 7.05
C VAL A 69 -6.06 12.37 8.34
N SER A 70 -6.48 11.11 8.52
CA SER A 70 -6.12 10.30 9.68
C SER A 70 -4.60 10.06 9.77
N ALA A 71 -3.94 9.77 8.65
CA ALA A 71 -2.49 9.59 8.62
C ALA A 71 -1.72 10.89 8.93
N ALA A 72 -2.21 12.04 8.45
CA ALA A 72 -1.62 13.34 8.78
C ALA A 72 -1.80 13.70 10.26
N HIS A 73 -2.95 13.38 10.86
CA HIS A 73 -3.17 13.52 12.30
C HIS A 73 -2.15 12.70 13.11
N LEU A 74 -1.96 11.43 12.74
CA LEU A 74 -0.97 10.56 13.38
C LEU A 74 0.45 11.13 13.26
N LEU A 75 0.81 11.64 12.08
CA LEU A 75 2.10 12.27 11.83
C LEU A 75 2.34 13.48 12.74
N VAL A 76 1.35 14.35 12.91
CA VAL A 76 1.45 15.51 13.81
C VAL A 76 1.56 15.08 15.26
N GLN A 77 0.79 14.08 15.69
CA GLN A 77 0.88 13.57 17.06
C GLN A 77 2.30 13.06 17.36
N SER A 78 2.89 12.30 16.43
CA SER A 78 4.28 11.83 16.55
C SER A 78 5.28 12.98 16.54
N ALA A 79 5.07 13.98 15.68
CA ALA A 79 5.89 15.20 15.67
C ALA A 79 5.79 15.98 17.00
N GLU A 80 4.60 16.05 17.59
CA GLU A 80 4.37 16.73 18.87
C GLU A 80 4.97 16.01 20.08
N ALA A 81 5.13 14.69 19.99
CA ALA A 81 5.73 13.86 21.02
C ALA A 81 7.27 13.88 20.96
N THR A 82 7.86 13.83 19.76
CA THR A 82 9.32 13.67 19.63
C THR A 82 10.08 14.95 19.32
N LEU A 83 9.50 15.92 18.60
CA LEU A 83 10.27 17.06 18.10
C LEU A 83 10.54 18.14 19.17
N PRO A 84 11.68 18.86 19.08
CA PRO A 84 11.93 20.03 19.90
C PRO A 84 10.85 21.10 19.76
N LYS A 85 10.63 21.89 20.82
CA LYS A 85 9.55 22.88 20.95
C LYS A 85 9.35 23.76 19.70
N GLN A 86 10.43 24.26 19.11
CA GLN A 86 10.34 25.10 17.90
C GLN A 86 9.78 24.33 16.70
N LYS A 87 10.32 23.14 16.41
CA LYS A 87 9.91 22.30 15.28
C LYS A 87 8.47 21.79 15.46
N LYS A 88 8.11 21.38 16.69
CA LYS A 88 6.74 21.02 17.07
C LYS A 88 5.75 22.13 16.74
N ASN A 89 6.01 23.35 17.21
CA ASN A 89 5.11 24.48 17.00
C ASN A 89 4.90 24.80 15.52
N VAL A 90 5.96 24.68 14.70
CA VAL A 90 5.88 24.85 13.26
C VAL A 90 4.98 23.78 12.65
N ALA A 91 5.20 22.50 12.97
CA ALA A 91 4.39 21.39 12.44
C ALA A 91 2.90 21.53 12.82
N THR A 92 2.58 21.81 14.08
CA THR A 92 1.20 22.02 14.54
C THR A 92 0.54 23.21 13.84
N LYS A 93 1.28 24.30 13.61
CA LYS A 93 0.75 25.47 12.89
C LYS A 93 0.43 25.14 11.44
N GLU A 94 1.37 24.50 10.73
CA GLU A 94 1.18 24.08 9.34
C GLU A 94 -0.01 23.12 9.22
N PHE A 95 -0.13 22.15 10.14
CA PHE A 95 -1.26 21.23 10.15
C PHE A 95 -2.60 21.95 10.31
N LYS A 96 -2.71 22.91 11.24
CA LYS A 96 -3.95 23.69 11.42
C LYS A 96 -4.32 24.45 10.15
N ILE A 97 -3.34 25.07 9.49
CA ILE A 97 -3.54 25.78 8.22
C ILE A 97 -4.03 24.79 7.15
N ALA A 98 -3.37 23.64 7.02
CA ALA A 98 -3.72 22.61 6.05
C ALA A 98 -5.12 22.03 6.28
N MET A 99 -5.51 21.78 7.53
CA MET A 99 -6.85 21.29 7.88
C MET A 99 -7.94 22.29 7.50
N VAL A 100 -7.72 23.59 7.71
CA VAL A 100 -8.66 24.63 7.28
C VAL A 100 -8.77 24.66 5.76
N ALA A 101 -7.64 24.59 5.04
CA ALA A 101 -7.62 24.57 3.57
C ALA A 101 -8.34 23.32 3.01
N SER A 102 -8.07 22.14 3.59
CA SER A 102 -8.71 20.86 3.22
C SER A 102 -10.23 20.94 3.42
N LYS A 103 -10.71 21.43 4.57
CA LYS A 103 -12.15 21.63 4.83
C LYS A 103 -12.79 22.61 3.86
N ARG A 104 -12.13 23.71 3.51
CA ARG A 104 -12.64 24.70 2.54
C ARG A 104 -12.79 24.08 1.15
N ARG A 105 -11.81 23.29 0.71
CA ARG A 105 -11.85 22.58 -0.56
C ARG A 105 -12.98 21.54 -0.59
N GLY A 106 -13.16 20.76 0.48
CA GLY A 106 -14.23 19.78 0.57
C GLY A 106 -15.64 20.40 0.40
N LYS A 107 -15.85 21.62 0.91
CA LYS A 107 -17.12 22.35 0.70
C LYS A 107 -17.33 22.79 -0.74
N ALA A 108 -16.28 23.27 -1.41
CA ALA A 108 -16.36 23.68 -2.82
C ALA A 108 -16.63 22.48 -3.74
N HIS A 109 -16.01 21.32 -3.48
CA HIS A 109 -16.20 20.12 -4.29
C HIS A 109 -17.62 19.56 -4.22
N ARG A 110 -18.24 19.54 -3.04
CA ARG A 110 -19.64 19.09 -2.87
C ARG A 110 -20.67 19.91 -3.67
N MET A 111 -20.30 21.12 -4.11
CA MET A 111 -21.17 21.97 -4.93
C MET A 111 -21.06 21.65 -6.44
N GLN A 112 -20.11 20.80 -6.85
CA GLN A 112 -19.76 20.50 -8.25
C GLN A 112 -19.84 18.99 -8.56
N GLU A 113 -20.69 18.23 -7.88
CA GLU A 113 -20.89 16.81 -8.21
C GLU A 113 -21.86 16.69 -9.40
N CYS A 114 -21.30 16.61 -10.61
CA CYS A 114 -22.00 16.15 -11.80
C CYS A 114 -21.81 14.64 -11.91
N HIS A 115 -22.87 13.86 -11.68
CA HIS A 115 -22.83 12.42 -11.78
C HIS A 115 -22.78 11.98 -13.25
N ILE A 116 -21.57 11.82 -13.79
CA ILE A 116 -21.35 11.11 -15.04
C ILE A 116 -20.90 9.70 -14.67
N GLU A 117 -21.78 8.72 -14.82
CA GLU A 117 -21.42 7.31 -14.69
C GLU A 117 -20.68 6.87 -15.95
N LEU A 118 -19.51 6.27 -15.77
CA LEU A 118 -18.74 5.70 -16.87
C LEU A 118 -19.42 4.42 -17.37
N PRO A 119 -19.42 4.15 -18.70
CA PRO A 119 -19.80 2.87 -19.25
C PRO A 119 -19.02 1.70 -18.63
N GLN A 120 -19.67 0.54 -18.56
CA GLN A 120 -19.18 -0.63 -17.84
C GLN A 120 -17.87 -1.20 -18.44
N ASP A 121 -17.76 -1.20 -19.77
CA ASP A 121 -16.57 -1.57 -20.54
C ASP A 121 -15.38 -0.66 -20.22
N VAL A 122 -15.60 0.65 -20.16
CA VAL A 122 -14.56 1.62 -19.77
C VAL A 122 -14.08 1.36 -18.35
N LEU A 123 -14.98 1.02 -17.42
CA LEU A 123 -14.58 0.65 -16.05
C LEU A 123 -13.73 -0.63 -16.02
N VAL A 124 -14.08 -1.65 -16.80
CA VAL A 124 -13.29 -2.88 -16.91
C VAL A 124 -11.89 -2.58 -17.46
N ASP A 125 -11.80 -1.74 -18.49
CA ASP A 125 -10.51 -1.33 -19.07
C ASP A 125 -9.65 -0.56 -18.07
N ILE A 126 -10.23 0.38 -17.32
CA ILE A 126 -9.52 1.07 -16.23
C ILE A 126 -9.07 0.08 -15.16
N PHE A 127 -9.93 -0.87 -14.80
CA PHE A 127 -9.64 -1.86 -13.75
C PHE A 127 -8.59 -2.89 -14.16
N SER A 128 -8.37 -3.10 -15.46
CA SER A 128 -7.25 -3.91 -15.98
C SER A 128 -5.88 -3.35 -15.61
N LEU A 129 -5.81 -2.06 -15.27
CA LEU A 129 -4.59 -1.37 -14.87
C LEU A 129 -4.35 -1.41 -13.35
N LEU A 130 -5.32 -1.88 -12.56
CA LEU A 130 -5.24 -1.89 -11.11
C LEU A 130 -4.48 -3.12 -10.60
N ASP A 131 -3.69 -2.92 -9.55
CA ASP A 131 -3.16 -4.03 -8.78
C ASP A 131 -4.27 -4.74 -8.00
N THR A 132 -4.01 -5.97 -7.53
CA THR A 132 -5.00 -6.79 -6.83
C THR A 132 -5.70 -6.04 -5.70
N ARG A 133 -4.94 -5.27 -4.90
CA ARG A 133 -5.51 -4.55 -3.75
C ARG A 133 -6.43 -3.42 -4.20
N SER A 134 -6.05 -2.66 -5.21
CA SER A 134 -6.90 -1.60 -5.75
C SER A 134 -8.12 -2.16 -6.46
N LEU A 135 -8.00 -3.28 -7.17
CA LEU A 135 -9.12 -3.95 -7.82
C LEU A 135 -10.16 -4.46 -6.80
N VAL A 136 -9.68 -5.07 -5.72
CA VAL A 136 -10.55 -5.49 -4.61
C VAL A 136 -11.22 -4.29 -3.95
N SER A 137 -10.47 -3.22 -3.70
CA SER A 137 -11.01 -1.98 -3.11
C SER A 137 -12.07 -1.35 -4.02
N ALA A 138 -11.85 -1.34 -5.34
CA ALA A 138 -12.81 -0.87 -6.33
C ALA A 138 -14.11 -1.69 -6.29
N SER A 139 -14.02 -3.01 -6.09
CA SER A 139 -15.21 -3.87 -5.99
C SER A 139 -16.13 -3.54 -4.82
N LEU A 140 -15.64 -2.80 -3.82
CA LEU A 140 -16.40 -2.42 -2.62
C LEU A 140 -17.09 -1.04 -2.74
N VAL A 141 -16.84 -0.28 -3.80
CA VAL A 141 -17.32 1.12 -3.93
C VAL A 141 -18.81 1.21 -4.25
N SER A 142 -19.28 0.45 -5.24
CA SER A 142 -20.68 0.47 -5.69
C SER A 142 -21.05 -0.83 -6.41
N ARG A 143 -22.34 -1.03 -6.70
CA ARG A 143 -22.80 -2.22 -7.47
C ARG A 143 -22.21 -2.26 -8.89
N SER A 144 -22.14 -1.12 -9.57
CA SER A 144 -21.55 -1.02 -10.92
C SER A 144 -20.05 -1.32 -10.89
N TRP A 145 -19.32 -0.76 -9.93
CA TRP A 145 -17.89 -1.03 -9.76
C TRP A 145 -17.63 -2.48 -9.38
N ASN A 146 -18.45 -3.07 -8.51
CA ASN A 146 -18.37 -4.49 -8.20
C ASN A 146 -18.56 -5.34 -9.45
N ALA A 147 -19.54 -5.03 -10.29
CA ALA A 147 -19.77 -5.76 -11.54
C ALA A 147 -18.56 -5.67 -12.50
N ALA A 148 -17.87 -4.52 -12.57
CA ALA A 148 -16.70 -4.35 -13.43
C ALA A 148 -15.49 -5.08 -12.84
N ALA A 149 -15.26 -4.94 -11.53
CA ALA A 149 -14.16 -5.59 -10.83
C ALA A 149 -14.30 -7.12 -10.75
N CYS A 150 -15.51 -7.66 -10.89
CA CYS A 150 -15.77 -9.09 -10.97
C CYS A 150 -15.63 -9.68 -12.38
N ASN A 151 -15.21 -8.89 -13.38
CA ASN A 151 -14.98 -9.41 -14.73
C ASN A 151 -13.92 -10.52 -14.71
N ASN A 152 -14.28 -11.70 -15.23
CA ASN A 152 -13.47 -12.92 -15.12
C ASN A 152 -12.09 -12.78 -15.81
N HIS A 153 -12.02 -12.03 -16.91
CA HIS A 153 -10.76 -11.82 -17.65
C HIS A 153 -9.73 -10.99 -16.86
N LEU A 154 -10.18 -10.10 -15.98
CA LEU A 154 -9.28 -9.35 -15.09
C LEU A 154 -8.57 -10.29 -14.14
N TRP A 155 -9.32 -11.21 -13.54
CA TRP A 155 -8.80 -12.19 -12.59
C TRP A 155 -7.95 -13.25 -13.27
N GLU A 156 -8.29 -13.66 -14.50
CA GLU A 156 -7.47 -14.53 -15.34
C GLU A 156 -6.09 -13.91 -15.62
N SER A 157 -6.08 -12.65 -16.06
CA SER A 157 -4.85 -11.91 -16.36
C SER A 157 -3.99 -11.70 -15.11
N LEU A 158 -4.60 -11.35 -13.98
CA LEU A 158 -3.91 -11.23 -12.70
C LEU A 158 -3.36 -12.57 -12.23
N TYR A 159 -4.14 -13.64 -12.36
CA TYR A 159 -3.72 -15.00 -11.98
C TYR A 159 -2.51 -15.44 -12.81
N ALA A 160 -2.56 -15.27 -14.13
CA ALA A 160 -1.44 -15.57 -15.00
C ALA A 160 -0.21 -14.71 -14.64
N THR A 161 -0.39 -13.41 -14.42
CA THR A 161 0.73 -12.52 -14.06
C THR A 161 1.37 -12.92 -12.72
N ILE A 162 0.55 -13.29 -11.73
CA ILE A 162 0.99 -13.51 -10.35
C ILE A 162 1.49 -14.93 -10.11
N PHE A 163 0.86 -15.93 -10.72
CA PHE A 163 1.10 -17.34 -10.43
C PHE A 163 1.71 -18.12 -11.61
N ALA A 164 1.82 -17.57 -12.83
CA ALA A 164 2.38 -18.33 -13.97
C ALA A 164 3.87 -18.70 -13.79
N SER A 165 4.59 -18.13 -12.83
CA SER A 165 5.96 -18.56 -12.52
C SER A 165 6.06 -19.73 -11.55
N ASP A 166 4.97 -20.12 -10.87
CA ASP A 166 4.95 -21.23 -9.88
C ASP A 166 4.60 -22.59 -10.52
N HIS A 167 4.54 -22.65 -11.86
CA HIS A 167 4.23 -23.87 -12.65
C HIS A 167 5.26 -25.00 -12.54
N ASN A 168 6.33 -24.84 -11.76
CA ASN A 168 7.21 -25.95 -11.37
C ASN A 168 6.79 -26.64 -10.06
N SER A 169 5.79 -26.13 -9.34
CA SER A 169 5.14 -26.89 -8.28
C SER A 169 4.13 -27.86 -8.90
N SER A 170 4.28 -29.14 -8.59
CA SER A 170 3.47 -30.26 -9.11
C SER A 170 1.95 -30.13 -8.91
N LYS A 171 1.47 -29.11 -8.20
CA LYS A 171 0.06 -28.86 -7.91
C LYS A 171 -0.68 -28.07 -9.01
N ALA A 172 0.00 -27.21 -9.77
CA ALA A 172 -0.64 -26.43 -10.85
C ALA A 172 -1.08 -27.31 -12.03
N LYS A 173 -0.36 -28.42 -12.28
CA LYS A 173 -0.77 -29.40 -13.28
C LYS A 173 -2.09 -30.09 -12.92
N ASN A 174 -2.37 -30.34 -11.64
CA ASN A 174 -3.61 -31.02 -11.23
C ASN A 174 -4.87 -30.16 -11.44
N LEU A 175 -4.75 -28.83 -11.52
CA LEU A 175 -5.88 -27.94 -11.86
C LEU A 175 -6.18 -27.90 -13.37
N LEU A 176 -5.16 -28.12 -14.21
CA LEU A 176 -5.30 -28.16 -15.67
C LEU A 176 -5.59 -29.57 -16.20
N ASP A 177 -5.08 -30.62 -15.54
CA ASP A 177 -5.18 -32.02 -15.99
C ASP A 177 -6.34 -32.79 -15.33
N GLY A 178 -6.96 -32.21 -14.28
CA GLY A 178 -8.00 -32.87 -13.47
C GLY A 178 -9.42 -32.88 -14.04
N ARG A 179 -9.68 -32.32 -15.23
CA ARG A 179 -11.02 -32.31 -15.84
C ARG A 179 -11.01 -32.61 -17.34
N ARG A 180 -10.75 -33.88 -17.66
CA ARG A 180 -11.19 -34.51 -18.93
C ARG A 180 -12.57 -35.16 -18.79
N GLY A 181 -13.42 -34.60 -17.92
CA GLY A 181 -14.77 -35.09 -17.67
C GLY A 181 -15.66 -33.95 -17.16
N GLU A 182 -16.55 -33.53 -18.05
CA GLU A 182 -17.86 -32.93 -17.79
C GLU A 182 -17.94 -31.48 -17.28
N ASP A 183 -18.79 -30.77 -18.04
CA ASP A 183 -19.45 -29.49 -17.87
C ASP A 183 -18.70 -28.17 -18.05
N ASN A 184 -19.29 -27.40 -18.97
CA ASN A 184 -18.95 -26.13 -19.57
C ASN A 184 -19.00 -24.95 -18.56
N ASN A 185 -18.47 -25.13 -17.36
CA ASN A 185 -18.34 -24.05 -16.39
C ASN A 185 -17.02 -23.31 -16.65
N SER A 186 -17.13 -22.14 -17.28
CA SER A 186 -16.11 -21.09 -17.26
C SER A 186 -15.45 -21.05 -15.88
N VAL A 187 -14.14 -21.29 -15.82
CA VAL A 187 -13.36 -21.22 -14.57
C VAL A 187 -13.63 -19.86 -13.92
N ASP A 188 -14.10 -19.86 -12.67
CA ASP A 188 -14.17 -18.65 -11.86
C ASP A 188 -12.75 -18.28 -11.42
N TRP A 189 -12.11 -17.42 -12.20
CA TRP A 189 -10.73 -17.00 -11.98
C TRP A 189 -10.58 -16.19 -10.70
N ARG A 190 -11.64 -15.52 -10.23
CA ARG A 190 -11.62 -14.79 -8.96
C ARG A 190 -11.52 -15.77 -7.78
N GLU A 191 -12.30 -16.84 -7.79
CA GLU A 191 -12.21 -17.89 -6.76
C GLU A 191 -10.92 -18.71 -6.87
N ALA A 192 -10.43 -18.97 -8.09
CA ALA A 192 -9.13 -19.61 -8.30
C ALA A 192 -7.98 -18.74 -7.74
N PHE A 193 -8.05 -17.42 -7.98
CA PHE A 193 -7.10 -16.45 -7.43
C PHE A 193 -7.16 -16.41 -5.91
N LYS A 194 -8.36 -16.35 -5.31
CA LYS A 194 -8.54 -16.39 -3.85
C LYS A 194 -7.88 -17.60 -3.22
N ARG A 195 -8.13 -18.81 -3.77
CA ARG A 195 -7.56 -20.06 -3.28
C ARG A 195 -6.03 -20.05 -3.38
N ALA A 196 -5.49 -19.71 -4.56
CA ALA A 196 -4.04 -19.60 -4.73
C ALA A 196 -3.41 -18.53 -3.82
N HIS A 197 -4.11 -17.43 -3.57
CA HIS A 197 -3.64 -16.38 -2.66
C HIS A 197 -3.59 -16.82 -1.20
N ILE A 198 -4.61 -17.55 -0.73
CA ILE A 198 -4.65 -18.09 0.65
C ILE A 198 -3.50 -19.10 0.84
N ASP A 199 -3.27 -19.96 -0.15
CA ASP A 199 -2.28 -21.04 -0.06
C ASP A 199 -0.82 -20.54 -0.14
N ASN A 200 -0.54 -19.35 -0.68
CA ASN A 200 0.82 -18.88 -1.02
C ASN A 200 1.39 -17.77 -0.10
N SER A 201 0.83 -17.62 1.11
CA SER A 201 1.15 -16.63 2.15
C SER A 201 0.76 -15.16 1.85
N SER A 202 -0.09 -14.62 2.73
CA SER A 202 -0.91 -13.40 2.63
C SER A 202 -0.17 -12.05 2.71
N LYS A 203 1.15 -12.04 2.90
CA LYS A 203 1.94 -10.81 3.11
C LYS A 203 2.31 -10.10 1.79
N ARG A 204 2.28 -10.80 0.65
CA ARG A 204 2.75 -10.26 -0.65
C ARG A 204 1.85 -9.20 -1.27
N LEU A 205 0.53 -9.25 -1.04
CA LEU A 205 -0.42 -8.36 -1.71
C LEU A 205 -0.93 -7.21 -0.85
N THR A 206 -0.51 -7.12 0.42
CA THR A 206 -1.03 -6.14 1.39
C THR A 206 -0.04 -5.04 1.74
N THR A 207 1.25 -5.23 1.42
CA THR A 207 2.32 -4.27 1.72
C THR A 207 2.56 -3.32 0.56
N SER A 208 2.73 -2.04 0.86
CA SER A 208 3.16 -1.01 -0.11
C SER A 208 4.67 -0.94 -0.26
N ARG A 209 5.41 -1.74 0.51
CA ARG A 209 6.88 -1.76 0.58
C ARG A 209 7.39 -3.17 0.38
N GLY A 210 8.51 -3.29 -0.32
CA GLY A 210 9.21 -4.55 -0.48
C GLY A 210 10.71 -4.36 -0.58
N TYR A 211 11.47 -5.31 -0.04
CA TYR A 211 12.91 -5.40 -0.18
C TYR A 211 13.27 -6.12 -1.47
N CYS A 212 13.93 -5.44 -2.40
CA CYS A 212 14.35 -6.05 -3.64
C CYS A 212 15.74 -6.70 -3.49
N LEU A 213 15.83 -8.01 -3.68
CA LEU A 213 17.08 -8.77 -3.56
C LEU A 213 18.11 -8.42 -4.64
N TYR A 214 17.68 -7.92 -5.80
CA TYR A 214 18.58 -7.51 -6.88
C TYR A 214 19.16 -6.12 -6.66
N CYS A 215 18.30 -5.21 -6.21
CA CYS A 215 18.63 -3.80 -6.06
C CYS A 215 19.13 -3.50 -4.62
N ASP A 216 19.11 -4.48 -3.70
CA ASP A 216 19.51 -4.42 -2.28
C ASP A 216 18.91 -3.24 -1.51
N MET A 217 17.65 -2.91 -1.82
CA MET A 217 16.98 -1.70 -1.34
C MET A 217 15.49 -1.95 -1.09
N ILE A 218 14.95 -1.24 -0.10
CA ILE A 218 13.49 -1.13 0.08
C ILE A 218 12.91 -0.22 -1.01
N VAL A 219 11.90 -0.72 -1.71
CA VAL A 219 11.19 -0.04 -2.79
C VAL A 219 9.69 0.03 -2.52
N TRP A 220 9.01 0.99 -3.14
CA TRP A 220 7.55 1.03 -3.21
C TRP A 220 7.04 -0.06 -4.15
N LEU A 221 5.97 -0.75 -3.74
CA LEU A 221 5.32 -1.81 -4.51
C LEU A 221 4.10 -1.25 -5.25
N ASP A 222 4.33 -0.81 -6.50
CA ASP A 222 3.25 -0.54 -7.45
C ASP A 222 3.02 -1.82 -8.28
N GLY A 223 2.07 -2.67 -7.88
CA GLY A 223 1.77 -3.91 -8.61
C GLY A 223 2.93 -4.91 -8.67
N LEU A 224 3.68 -5.04 -7.56
CA LEU A 224 4.80 -6.00 -7.38
C LEU A 224 6.03 -5.79 -8.29
N LYS A 225 6.17 -4.60 -8.90
CA LYS A 225 7.33 -4.25 -9.73
C LYS A 225 8.33 -3.41 -8.93
N CYS A 226 9.63 -3.66 -9.14
CA CYS A 226 10.68 -2.84 -8.55
C CYS A 226 10.76 -1.48 -9.28
N GLY A 227 10.33 -0.40 -8.63
CA GLY A 227 10.32 0.95 -9.21
C GLY A 227 11.69 1.62 -9.39
N SER A 228 12.79 0.93 -9.06
CA SER A 228 14.14 1.54 -9.05
C SER A 228 14.74 1.79 -10.44
N GLY A 229 14.14 1.26 -11.52
CA GLY A 229 14.66 1.33 -12.90
C GLY A 229 15.99 0.61 -13.13
N LYS A 230 16.70 0.20 -12.06
CA LYS A 230 17.96 -0.54 -12.06
C LYS A 230 17.76 -2.05 -12.16
N CYS A 231 16.57 -2.50 -11.77
CA CYS A 231 16.16 -3.88 -11.94
C CYS A 231 15.66 -4.03 -13.39
N GLY A 232 16.26 -4.95 -14.17
CA GLY A 232 15.98 -5.14 -15.60
C GLY A 232 14.49 -5.40 -15.91
N PRO A 233 14.08 -5.47 -17.20
CA PRO A 233 12.67 -5.32 -17.62
C PRO A 233 11.66 -6.28 -16.97
N GLN A 234 12.09 -7.37 -16.34
CA GLN A 234 11.26 -8.20 -15.48
C GLN A 234 12.04 -8.75 -14.28
N PRO A 235 12.03 -8.09 -13.11
CA PRO A 235 12.38 -8.80 -11.88
C PRO A 235 11.26 -9.82 -11.63
N LYS A 236 11.60 -11.10 -11.65
CA LYS A 236 10.67 -12.18 -11.28
C LYS A 236 10.01 -11.81 -9.94
N MET A 237 8.69 -12.00 -9.82
CA MET A 237 7.94 -11.73 -8.58
C MET A 237 8.55 -12.36 -7.32
N GLN A 238 9.36 -13.40 -7.49
CA GLN A 238 10.11 -14.09 -6.43
C GLN A 238 11.27 -13.28 -5.83
N SER A 239 11.58 -12.08 -6.31
CA SER A 239 12.77 -11.31 -5.89
C SER A 239 12.51 -10.12 -4.99
N VAL A 240 11.25 -9.85 -4.65
CA VAL A 240 10.88 -8.76 -3.76
C VAL A 240 10.14 -9.31 -2.54
N VAL A 241 10.74 -9.12 -1.36
CA VAL A 241 10.19 -9.60 -0.08
C VAL A 241 9.35 -8.48 0.52
N PRO A 242 8.05 -8.68 0.79
CA PRO A 242 7.19 -7.72 1.48
C PRO A 242 7.82 -7.23 2.79
N LYS A 243 7.74 -5.92 3.06
CA LYS A 243 8.22 -5.35 4.32
C LYS A 243 7.16 -4.46 4.97
N SER A 244 7.08 -4.54 6.29
CA SER A 244 6.19 -3.69 7.10
C SER A 244 6.79 -2.29 7.30
N SER A 245 6.02 -1.35 7.84
CA SER A 245 6.51 0.01 8.08
C SER A 245 7.58 0.05 9.19
N GLU A 246 7.50 -0.88 10.13
CA GLU A 246 8.49 -1.07 11.21
C GLU A 246 9.83 -1.56 10.64
N GLN A 247 9.79 -2.51 9.70
CA GLN A 247 10.98 -2.99 9.00
C GLN A 247 11.63 -1.89 8.13
N VAL A 248 10.86 -0.91 7.65
CA VAL A 248 11.42 0.28 6.99
C VAL A 248 12.24 1.13 7.96
N VAL A 249 11.79 1.27 9.21
CA VAL A 249 12.53 1.98 10.27
C VAL A 249 13.80 1.20 10.64
N GLU A 250 13.70 -0.12 10.78
CA GLU A 250 14.85 -0.99 11.05
C GLU A 250 15.90 -0.90 9.93
N TYR A 251 15.48 -0.93 8.66
CA TYR A 251 16.38 -0.73 7.52
C TYR A 251 17.08 0.63 7.56
N LEU A 252 16.38 1.68 7.99
CA LEU A 252 16.96 3.01 8.13
C LEU A 252 18.04 3.06 9.23
N LEU A 253 17.86 2.33 10.33
CA LEU A 253 18.83 2.26 11.43
C LEU A 253 19.99 1.31 11.10
N ASP A 254 19.68 0.05 10.81
CA ASP A 254 20.63 -1.08 10.84
C ASP A 254 21.02 -1.58 9.43
N GLY A 255 20.27 -1.19 8.40
CA GLY A 255 20.63 -1.41 7.00
C GLY A 255 20.19 -2.75 6.44
N SER A 256 20.81 -3.19 5.34
CA SER A 256 20.44 -4.42 4.64
C SER A 256 20.63 -5.69 5.48
N SER A 257 21.54 -5.68 6.46
CA SER A 257 21.89 -6.86 7.26
C SER A 257 20.73 -7.38 8.12
N SER A 258 19.81 -6.52 8.57
CA SER A 258 18.60 -6.93 9.31
C SER A 258 17.47 -7.42 8.40
N MET A 259 17.54 -7.11 7.10
CA MET A 259 16.47 -7.42 6.15
C MET A 259 16.46 -8.89 5.69
N ILE A 260 17.61 -9.57 5.79
CA ILE A 260 17.84 -10.94 5.33
C ILE A 260 17.58 -11.97 6.46
N SER A 261 17.59 -11.55 7.74
CA SER A 261 17.48 -12.47 8.90
C SER A 261 16.09 -12.62 9.51
N SER A 262 15.13 -11.77 9.17
CA SER A 262 13.77 -11.79 9.75
C SER A 262 12.76 -12.46 8.81
N ASP A 263 12.96 -13.76 8.57
CA ASP A 263 11.89 -14.70 8.18
C ASP A 263 11.33 -15.45 9.40
N SER A 264 11.65 -15.01 10.63
CA SER A 264 10.97 -15.50 11.82
C SER A 264 9.50 -15.07 11.79
N ASP A 265 8.62 -16.06 11.65
CA ASP A 265 7.20 -16.01 11.98
C ASP A 265 7.02 -15.76 13.50
N SER A 266 7.52 -14.61 13.98
CA SER A 266 7.16 -14.12 15.30
C SER A 266 5.74 -13.59 15.20
N ASP A 267 4.82 -14.36 15.76
CA ASP A 267 3.45 -13.95 16.12
C ASP A 267 3.55 -12.67 16.97
N LEU A 268 3.57 -11.51 16.30
CA LEU A 268 3.43 -10.22 16.95
C LEU A 268 1.95 -10.00 17.23
N ASP A 269 1.48 -10.65 18.29
CA ASP A 269 0.35 -10.24 19.08
C ASP A 269 0.71 -8.93 19.79
N ASP A 270 0.57 -7.80 19.09
CA ASP A 270 0.01 -6.55 19.63
C ASP A 270 0.07 -5.42 18.58
N CYS A 271 -1.11 -4.84 18.32
CA CYS A 271 -1.40 -3.66 17.48
C CYS A 271 -1.45 -3.79 15.95
N PHE A 272 -1.34 -5.00 15.37
CA PHE A 272 -1.91 -5.21 14.05
C PHE A 272 -3.43 -5.30 14.21
N ASP A 273 -4.20 -4.52 13.46
CA ASP A 273 -5.62 -4.81 13.25
C ASP A 273 -5.69 -6.24 12.70
N GLU A 274 -5.89 -7.21 13.59
CA GLU A 274 -6.25 -8.62 13.39
C GLU A 274 -7.49 -8.77 12.48
N TRP A 275 -8.07 -7.63 12.15
CA TRP A 275 -9.18 -7.41 11.26
C TRP A 275 -8.85 -7.54 9.75
N TYR A 276 -7.60 -7.43 9.26
CA TYR A 276 -7.37 -7.21 7.80
C TYR A 276 -7.27 -8.45 6.89
N ILE A 277 -6.93 -9.64 7.39
CA ILE A 277 -6.65 -10.80 6.50
C ILE A 277 -7.94 -11.43 5.93
N PRO A 278 -9.06 -11.55 6.68
CA PRO A 278 -10.34 -12.00 6.13
C PRO A 278 -11.11 -10.87 5.39
N LYS A 279 -10.79 -9.59 5.63
CA LYS A 279 -11.63 -8.46 5.17
C LYS A 279 -11.42 -8.03 3.74
N LEU A 280 -10.32 -8.45 3.08
CA LEU A 280 -10.14 -8.16 1.64
C LEU A 280 -11.33 -8.72 0.82
N TRP A 281 -11.91 -9.82 1.28
CA TRP A 281 -13.01 -10.51 0.62
C TRP A 281 -14.31 -10.49 1.42
N ALA A 282 -14.33 -9.85 2.59
CA ALA A 282 -15.56 -9.72 3.36
C ALA A 282 -16.47 -8.69 2.70
N HIS A 283 -17.68 -9.12 2.35
CA HIS A 283 -18.74 -8.22 1.92
C HIS A 283 -19.00 -7.15 3.00
N PRO A 284 -19.38 -5.91 2.63
CA PRO A 284 -19.92 -4.98 3.59
C PRO A 284 -21.10 -5.65 4.30
N LEU A 285 -21.08 -5.73 5.62
CA LEU A 285 -22.24 -6.13 6.41
C LEU A 285 -23.39 -5.20 6.00
N ASN A 286 -24.40 -5.76 5.33
CA ASN A 286 -25.65 -5.07 5.07
C ASN A 286 -26.13 -4.48 6.41
N GLN A 287 -26.17 -3.15 6.51
CA GLN A 287 -26.97 -2.48 7.53
C GLN A 287 -28.43 -2.74 7.19
N TYR A 288 -28.93 -3.92 7.54
CA TYR A 288 -30.34 -4.19 7.66
C TYR A 288 -30.86 -3.31 8.79
N ARG A 289 -31.58 -2.25 8.43
CA ARG A 289 -32.50 -1.56 9.34
C ARG A 289 -33.84 -2.29 9.23
N PRO A 290 -34.32 -3.02 10.25
CA PRO A 290 -35.74 -3.32 10.33
C PRO A 290 -36.47 -2.02 10.67
N GLY A 291 -37.60 -1.80 10.00
CA GLY A 291 -38.54 -0.71 10.28
C GLY A 291 -39.26 -0.87 11.61
#